data_AF-A0A381LB84-F1
#
_entry.id   AF-A0A381LB84-F1
#
_cell.length_a   1.000
_cell.length_b   1.000
_cell.length_c   1.000
_cell.angle_alpha   90.00
_cell.angle_beta   90.00
_cell.angle_gamma   90.00
#
_symmetry.space_group_name_H-M   'P 1'
#
loop_
_entity.id
_entity.type
_entity.pdbx_description
1 polymer ?
#
loop_
_entity_poly.entity_id
_entity_poly.type
_entity_poly.pdbx_seq_one_letter_code
_entity_poly.pdbx_strand_id
1 'polypeptide(L)'
;MVATDVASRGIDVRNITHVLNYDYPNNSEDYIHRIGRTGRAGQKGTAITFFTTDNSKQARDLVSVLTEAKQQIDPRLAEMTRYGGGGGGRYGGGGGGYRGGRGGGRGG
;
A
#
# COMPACT_ATOMS: atom_id res chain seq x y z
N MET A 1 3.98 16.91 -19.20
CA MET A 1 3.48 17.60 -18.01
C MET A 1 3.99 16.85 -16.79
N VAL A 2 4.71 17.51 -15.88
CA VAL A 2 4.96 16.99 -14.53
C VAL A 2 3.96 17.73 -13.65
N ALA A 3 2.94 17.03 -13.16
CA ALA A 3 1.91 17.61 -12.31
C ALA A 3 1.93 16.88 -10.98
N THR A 4 2.56 17.50 -9.98
CA THR A 4 2.12 17.34 -8.59
C THR A 4 0.69 17.87 -8.51
N ASP A 5 -0.18 17.26 -7.70
CA ASP A 5 -1.65 17.40 -7.65
C ASP A 5 -2.25 18.83 -7.72
N VAL A 6 -1.43 19.90 -7.67
CA VAL A 6 -1.77 21.33 -7.79
C VAL A 6 -1.91 21.83 -9.24
N ALA A 7 -1.22 21.26 -10.23
CA ALA A 7 -1.17 21.83 -11.59
C ALA A 7 -2.36 21.47 -12.51
N SER A 8 -3.35 20.73 -12.02
CA SER A 8 -4.40 20.12 -12.84
C SER A 8 -5.73 20.90 -12.90
N ARG A 9 -5.88 21.97 -12.10
CA ARG A 9 -7.07 22.83 -12.15
C ARG A 9 -6.89 23.93 -13.21
N GLY A 10 -7.45 23.72 -14.40
CA GLY A 10 -7.57 24.73 -15.46
C GLY A 10 -6.88 24.39 -16.78
N ILE A 11 -6.08 23.32 -16.85
CA ILE A 11 -5.54 22.80 -18.11
C ILE A 11 -6.34 21.55 -18.49
N ASP A 12 -7.04 21.62 -19.62
CA ASP A 12 -7.68 20.46 -20.25
C ASP A 12 -6.59 19.57 -20.87
N VAL A 13 -5.99 18.71 -20.05
CA VAL A 13 -4.94 17.78 -20.49
C VAL A 13 -5.60 16.59 -21.18
N ARG A 14 -5.99 16.78 -22.44
CA ARG A 14 -6.42 15.69 -23.30
C ARG A 14 -5.21 14.81 -23.64
N ASN A 15 -5.44 13.50 -23.76
CA ASN A 15 -4.47 12.52 -24.28
C ASN A 15 -3.18 12.38 -23.45
N ILE A 16 -3.30 12.20 -22.13
CA ILE A 16 -2.15 11.82 -21.30
C ILE A 16 -1.65 10.44 -21.76
N THR A 17 -0.40 10.36 -22.22
CA THR A 17 0.23 9.10 -22.65
C THR A 17 0.95 8.38 -21.52
N HIS A 18 1.43 9.13 -20.52
CA HIS A 18 2.21 8.61 -19.41
C HIS A 18 1.76 9.20 -18.08
N VAL A 19 1.66 8.35 -17.06
CA VAL A 19 1.50 8.74 -15.67
C VAL A 19 2.72 8.26 -14.89
N LEU A 20 3.36 9.15 -14.14
CA LEU A 20 4.46 8.81 -13.25
C LEU A 20 4.05 9.08 -11.81
N ASN A 21 3.92 8.03 -11.01
CA ASN A 21 3.80 8.14 -9.56
C ASN A 21 5.21 8.20 -8.97
N TYR A 22 5.66 9.41 -8.65
CA TYR A 22 6.95 9.61 -7.97
C TYR A 22 6.91 9.04 -6.55
N ASP A 23 5.83 9.31 -5.83
CA ASP A 23 5.52 8.69 -4.54
C ASP A 23 4.27 7.81 -4.67
N TYR A 24 4.31 6.61 -4.09
CA TYR A 24 3.14 5.75 -4.06
C TYR A 24 2.01 6.41 -3.24
N PRO A 25 0.76 6.43 -3.74
CA PRO A 25 -0.36 7.01 -3.01
C PRO A 25 -0.67 6.22 -1.73
N ASN A 26 -1.50 6.82 -0.84
CA ASN A 26 -1.78 6.24 0.47
C ASN A 26 -2.49 4.87 0.40
N ASN A 27 -3.26 4.63 -0.66
CA ASN A 27 -4.03 3.41 -0.90
C ASN A 27 -4.08 3.06 -2.40
N SER A 28 -4.55 1.86 -2.72
CA SER A 28 -4.61 1.35 -4.09
C SER A 28 -5.76 1.93 -4.93
N GLU A 29 -6.83 2.45 -4.32
CA GLU A 29 -7.91 3.12 -5.03
C GLU A 29 -7.42 4.44 -5.65
N ASP A 30 -6.65 5.22 -4.88
CA ASP A 30 -5.99 6.43 -5.34
C ASP A 30 -4.97 6.13 -6.44
N TYR A 31 -4.25 5.00 -6.34
CA TYR A 31 -3.38 4.52 -7.41
C TYR A 31 -4.17 4.28 -8.70
N ILE A 32 -5.30 3.57 -8.65
CA ILE A 32 -6.18 3.32 -9.80
C ILE A 32 -6.67 4.65 -10.41
N HIS A 33 -7.11 5.58 -9.58
CA HIS A 33 -7.58 6.90 -10.04
C HIS A 33 -6.46 7.74 -10.70
N ARG A 34 -5.22 7.65 -10.19
CA ARG A 34 -4.05 8.33 -10.76
C ARG A 34 -3.68 7.75 -12.13
N ILE A 35 -3.57 6.43 -12.25
CA ILE A 35 -3.20 5.81 -13.52
C ILE A 35 -4.33 5.89 -14.57
N GLY A 36 -5.60 5.97 -14.14
CA GLY A 36 -6.78 6.18 -14.99
C GLY A 36 -6.83 7.55 -15.70
N ARG A 37 -5.78 8.37 -15.54
CA ARG A 37 -5.56 9.59 -16.32
C ARG A 37 -5.02 9.31 -17.72
N THR A 38 -4.33 8.18 -17.92
CA THR A 38 -3.86 7.71 -19.24
C THR A 38 -4.75 6.58 -19.80
N GLY A 39 -4.51 6.14 -21.04
CA GLY A 39 -5.16 4.96 -21.62
C GLY A 39 -6.66 5.10 -21.92
N ARG A 40 -7.14 6.31 -22.24
CA ARG A 40 -8.56 6.60 -22.48
C ARG A 40 -8.96 6.42 -23.94
N ALA A 41 -10.26 6.23 -24.19
CA ALA A 41 -10.85 6.16 -25.54
C ALA A 41 -10.17 5.14 -26.48
N GLY A 42 -9.81 3.96 -25.95
CA GLY A 42 -9.14 2.91 -26.71
C GLY A 42 -7.65 3.14 -27.00
N GLN A 43 -7.09 4.27 -26.56
CA GLN A 43 -5.65 4.54 -26.65
C GLN A 43 -4.90 3.76 -25.58
N LYS A 44 -3.64 3.39 -25.87
CA LYS A 44 -2.74 2.83 -24.87
C LYS A 44 -2.16 3.94 -24.00
N GLY A 45 -1.92 3.61 -22.74
CA GLY A 45 -1.30 4.48 -21.76
C GLY A 45 -0.28 3.72 -20.93
N THR A 46 0.74 4.41 -20.44
CA THR A 46 1.79 3.81 -19.61
C THR A 46 1.79 4.45 -18.23
N ALA A 47 1.73 3.62 -17.19
CA ALA A 47 1.89 4.06 -15.81
C ALA A 47 3.23 3.53 -15.26
N ILE A 48 4.04 4.43 -14.72
CA ILE A 48 5.30 4.13 -14.06
C ILE A 48 5.16 4.55 -12.61
N THR A 49 5.56 3.69 -11.69
CA THR A 49 5.40 3.95 -10.26
C THR A 49 6.68 3.58 -9.54
N PHE A 50 7.22 4.52 -8.78
CA PHE A 50 8.26 4.21 -7.81
C PHE A 50 7.61 3.67 -6.55
N PHE A 51 8.09 2.51 -6.12
CA PHE A 51 7.57 1.80 -4.96
C PHE A 51 8.75 1.48 -4.05
N THR A 52 8.66 1.92 -2.80
CA THR A 52 9.74 1.80 -1.82
C THR A 52 9.35 0.84 -0.69
N THR A 53 10.32 0.49 0.15
CA THR A 53 10.07 -0.34 1.35
C THR A 53 9.10 0.32 2.34
N ASP A 54 9.02 1.64 2.35
CA ASP A 54 8.10 2.40 3.21
C ASP A 54 6.64 2.19 2.78
N ASN A 55 6.42 1.80 1.52
CA ASN A 55 5.12 1.46 0.96
C ASN A 55 4.79 -0.04 1.10
N SER A 56 5.61 -0.82 1.79
CA SER A 56 5.46 -2.29 1.89
C SER A 56 4.08 -2.74 2.42
N LYS A 57 3.42 -1.91 3.24
CA LYS A 57 2.06 -2.17 3.73
C LYS A 57 1.03 -2.25 2.59
N GLN A 58 1.23 -1.47 1.53
CA GLN A 58 0.36 -1.42 0.36
C GLN A 58 0.71 -2.46 -0.71
N ALA A 59 1.82 -3.22 -0.54
CA ALA A 59 2.32 -4.12 -1.58
C ALA A 59 1.31 -5.21 -1.95
N ARG A 60 0.57 -5.75 -0.98
CA ARG A 60 -0.44 -6.80 -1.22
C ARG A 60 -1.55 -6.31 -2.13
N ASP A 61 -2.09 -5.12 -1.83
CA ASP A 61 -3.18 -4.54 -2.60
C ASP A 61 -2.72 -4.18 -4.01
N LEU A 62 -1.52 -3.59 -4.15
CA LEU A 62 -0.94 -3.27 -5.46
C LEU A 62 -0.75 -4.54 -6.30
N VAL A 63 -0.21 -5.61 -5.73
CA VAL A 63 -0.01 -6.88 -6.43
C VAL A 63 -1.36 -7.48 -6.89
N SER A 64 -2.42 -7.36 -6.09
CA SER A 64 -3.77 -7.78 -6.49
C SER A 64 -4.24 -7.02 -7.73
N VAL A 65 -4.11 -5.69 -7.73
CA VAL A 65 -4.49 -4.83 -8.86
C VAL A 65 -3.70 -5.19 -10.12
N LEU A 66 -2.39 -5.39 -10.02
CA LEU A 66 -1.54 -5.78 -11.16
C LEU A 66 -1.90 -7.17 -11.68
N THR A 67 -2.24 -8.12 -10.80
CA THR A 67 -2.64 -9.48 -11.17
C THR A 67 -3.96 -9.47 -11.94
N GLU A 68 -4.97 -8.74 -11.43
CA GLU A 68 -6.27 -8.59 -12.08
C GLU A 68 -6.14 -7.96 -13.46
N ALA A 69 -5.28 -6.94 -13.58
CA ALA A 69 -4.95 -6.28 -14.83
C ALA A 69 -3.99 -7.09 -15.74
N LYS A 70 -3.63 -8.33 -15.34
CA LYS A 70 -2.72 -9.25 -16.08
C LYS A 70 -1.37 -8.61 -16.41
N GLN A 71 -0.85 -7.78 -15.53
CA GLN A 71 0.45 -7.12 -15.68
C GLN A 71 1.59 -8.03 -15.20
N GLN A 72 2.79 -7.78 -15.71
CA GLN A 72 3.99 -8.40 -15.16
C GLN A 72 4.30 -7.79 -13.79
N ILE A 73 4.48 -8.64 -12.79
CA ILE A 73 4.77 -8.23 -11.42
C ILE A 73 6.28 -8.33 -11.20
N ASP A 74 6.89 -7.24 -10.75
CA ASP A 74 8.30 -7.25 -10.37
C ASP A 74 8.52 -8.24 -9.21
N PRO A 75 9.47 -9.18 -9.30
CA PRO A 75 9.76 -10.13 -8.24
C PRO A 75 10.01 -9.48 -6.88
N ARG A 76 10.66 -8.31 -6.85
CA ARG A 76 10.94 -7.56 -5.61
C ARG A 76 9.65 -7.06 -4.97
N LEU A 77 8.68 -6.62 -5.77
CA LEU A 77 7.36 -6.22 -5.28
C LEU A 77 6.59 -7.43 -4.73
N ALA A 78 6.65 -8.58 -5.42
CA ALA A 78 6.04 -9.82 -4.96
C ALA A 78 6.64 -10.28 -3.62
N GLU A 79 7.96 -10.17 -3.44
CA GLU A 79 8.63 -10.46 -2.17
C GLU A 79 8.17 -9.53 -1.05
N MET A 80 7.99 -8.23 -1.31
CA MET A 80 7.51 -7.26 -0.31
C MET A 80 6.14 -7.64 0.29
N THR A 81 5.28 -8.36 -0.45
CA THR A 81 3.99 -8.85 0.08
C THR A 81 4.15 -9.83 1.26
N ARG A 82 5.29 -10.53 1.33
CA ARG A 82 5.64 -11.48 2.39
C ARG A 82 6.14 -10.77 3.65
N TYR A 83 6.82 -9.64 3.47
CA TYR A 83 7.41 -8.85 4.56
C TYR A 83 6.46 -7.78 5.14
N GLY A 84 5.45 -7.33 4.39
CA GLY A 84 4.49 -6.30 4.80
C GLY A 84 3.55 -6.66 5.97
N GLY A 85 3.77 -7.80 6.63
CA GLY A 85 3.00 -8.27 7.79
C GLY A 85 3.89 -8.61 8.98
N GLY A 86 4.75 -7.69 9.41
CA GLY A 86 5.76 -8.03 10.42
C GLY A 86 6.34 -6.86 11.21
N GLY A 87 5.53 -5.85 11.54
CA GLY A 87 5.92 -4.73 12.41
C GLY A 87 5.16 -4.74 13.74
N GLY A 88 5.09 -5.90 14.38
CA GLY A 88 4.44 -6.10 15.68
C GLY A 88 5.25 -7.10 16.49
N GLY A 89 6.45 -6.68 16.87
CA GLY A 89 7.34 -7.44 17.72
C GLY A 89 6.66 -7.86 19.00
N ARG A 90 6.33 -9.15 19.10
CA ARG A 90 6.10 -9.85 20.37
C ARG A 90 7.45 -9.97 21.10
N TYR A 91 7.92 -8.85 21.64
CA TYR A 91 9.05 -8.83 22.57
C TYR A 91 8.79 -7.78 23.65
N GLY A 92 8.02 -8.22 24.64
CA GLY A 92 7.90 -7.67 25.99
C GLY A 92 7.18 -8.76 26.77
N GLY A 93 7.86 -9.80 27.25
CA GLY A 93 8.93 -9.71 28.23
C GLY A 93 8.42 -10.56 29.39
N GLY A 94 9.04 -11.72 29.61
CA GLY A 94 8.62 -12.66 30.64
C GLY A 94 8.69 -12.05 32.04
N GLY A 95 7.71 -12.40 32.86
CA GLY A 95 7.76 -12.35 34.32
C GLY A 95 6.71 -13.36 34.80
N GLY A 96 7.13 -14.57 35.19
CA GLY A 96 7.38 -14.88 36.60
C GLY A 96 6.03 -14.95 37.32
N GLY A 97 5.39 -16.11 37.48
CA GLY A 97 5.88 -17.15 38.35
C GLY A 97 5.43 -16.90 39.80
N TYR A 98 4.40 -17.65 40.20
CA TYR A 98 4.07 -18.07 41.58
C TYR A 98 3.44 -17.07 42.57
N ARG A 99 2.56 -17.68 43.40
CA ARG A 99 2.06 -17.24 44.73
C ARG A 99 0.73 -16.47 44.70
N GLY A 100 -0.36 -16.93 45.31
CA GLY A 100 -0.60 -18.11 46.12
C GLY A 100 -2.07 -18.09 46.55
N GLY A 101 -2.64 -19.28 46.76
CA GLY A 101 -3.97 -19.43 47.33
C GLY A 101 -4.04 -18.95 48.78
N ARG A 102 -5.13 -18.27 49.12
CA ARG A 102 -5.72 -18.11 50.47
C ARG A 102 -7.01 -17.33 50.23
N GLY A 103 -8.20 -17.78 50.57
CA GLY A 103 -8.65 -18.36 51.82
C GLY A 103 -9.90 -17.57 52.22
N GLY A 104 -10.99 -18.27 52.56
CA GLY A 104 -12.31 -17.66 52.79
C GLY A 104 -12.48 -16.86 54.08
N GLY A 105 -13.72 -16.40 54.31
CA GLY A 105 -14.22 -15.70 55.52
C GLY A 105 -15.05 -14.47 55.12
N ARG A 106 -16.40 -14.48 55.12
CA ARG A 106 -17.37 -14.46 56.23
C ARG A 106 -17.43 -13.11 56.97
N GLY A 107 -18.61 -12.48 56.96
CA GLY A 107 -19.10 -11.58 58.03
C GLY A 107 -19.27 -10.10 57.65
N GLY A 108 -20.47 -9.56 57.88
CA GLY A 108 -20.82 -8.15 57.80
C GLY A 108 -22.26 -7.94 57.37
#